data_AF-A0A7S2HVG7-F1
#
_entry.id   AF-A0A7S2HVG7-F1
#
_cell.length_a   1.000
_cell.length_b   1.000
_cell.length_c   1.000
_cell.angle_alpha   90.00
_cell.angle_beta   90.00
_cell.angle_gamma   90.00
#
_symmetry.space_group_name_H-M   'P 1'
#
loop_
_entity.id
_entity.type
_entity.pdbx_description
1 polymer ?
#
loop_
_entity_poly.entity_id
_entity_poly.type
_entity_poly.pdbx_seq_one_letter_code
_entity_poly.pdbx_strand_id
1 'polypeptide(L)'
;VRTTFGGLMIIWFNFLMWAGHLYVGFFVIFIQSLIFGELVSVRYQSYSHLRATKSLLAIPFFRTLQWCWFGSAAFYIYGDWLHEFCREHRSMHIFLPLLTYQNIVSLWAYISTFVLTVLTMKPGCYRFQMGQLSWTVWSIVLILGQMRFVHHNIANGLFWFFFPVSLVITNDIFAYFCGLLLGKRIINRKFLSLSPNKTWEGYLGSLVCTLIFSYQMSAFVARYSWFTCPADRLEFYLHPQLSCAPDPTFE
;
A
#
# COMPACT_ATOMS: atom_id res chain seq x y z
N VAL A 1 -17.41 -3.21 -20.15
CA VAL A 1 -17.30 -2.59 -18.81
C VAL A 1 -16.10 -3.12 -18.02
N ARG A 2 -16.01 -4.41 -17.68
CA ARG A 2 -14.85 -4.92 -16.90
C ARG A 2 -13.53 -4.85 -17.67
N THR A 3 -13.53 -5.22 -18.94
CA THR A 3 -12.34 -5.13 -19.83
C THR A 3 -11.94 -3.69 -20.12
N THR A 4 -12.90 -2.78 -20.26
CA THR A 4 -12.65 -1.35 -20.54
C THR A 4 -12.01 -0.65 -19.34
N PHE A 5 -12.51 -0.89 -18.12
CA PHE A 5 -11.89 -0.35 -16.90
C PHE A 5 -10.52 -0.99 -16.63
N GLY A 6 -10.36 -2.30 -16.89
CA GLY A 6 -9.06 -2.96 -16.80
C GLY A 6 -8.01 -2.35 -17.73
N GLY A 7 -8.37 -2.10 -18.99
CA GLY A 7 -7.49 -1.42 -19.94
C GLY A 7 -7.11 0.00 -19.48
N LEU A 8 -8.08 0.77 -18.99
CA LEU A 8 -7.84 2.11 -18.45
C LEU A 8 -6.89 2.10 -17.25
N MET A 9 -7.04 1.14 -16.34
CA MET A 9 -6.15 1.00 -15.18
C MET A 9 -4.71 0.68 -15.61
N ILE A 10 -4.54 -0.18 -16.60
CA ILE A 10 -3.21 -0.52 -17.14
C ILE A 10 -2.57 0.70 -17.80
N ILE A 11 -3.32 1.43 -18.64
CA ILE A 11 -2.83 2.65 -19.30
C ILE A 11 -2.39 3.67 -18.25
N TRP A 12 -3.23 3.90 -17.24
CA TRP A 12 -2.94 4.87 -16.20
C TRP A 12 -1.76 4.45 -15.32
N PHE A 13 -1.63 3.16 -14.99
CA PHE A 13 -0.46 2.66 -14.26
C PHE A 13 0.84 2.84 -15.06
N ASN A 14 0.84 2.53 -16.35
CA ASN A 14 2.01 2.77 -17.21
C ASN A 14 2.34 4.25 -17.32
N PHE A 15 1.32 5.12 -17.41
CA PHE A 15 1.51 6.56 -17.39
C PHE A 15 2.17 7.05 -16.09
N LEU A 16 1.75 6.53 -14.94
CA LEU A 16 2.38 6.85 -13.65
C LEU A 16 3.84 6.38 -13.59
N MET A 17 4.13 5.18 -14.09
CA MET A 17 5.50 4.68 -14.16
C MET A 17 6.37 5.54 -15.08
N TRP A 18 5.81 6.06 -16.17
CA TRP A 18 6.50 7.00 -17.07
C TRP A 18 6.67 8.40 -16.46
N ALA A 19 5.76 8.84 -15.59
CA ALA A 19 5.83 10.15 -14.94
C ALA A 19 7.03 10.27 -13.98
N GLY A 20 7.42 9.17 -13.32
CA GLY A 20 8.65 9.09 -12.52
C GLY A 20 8.45 8.76 -11.03
N HIS A 21 9.57 8.67 -10.32
CA HIS A 21 9.64 8.19 -8.93
C HIS A 21 8.73 8.96 -7.96
N LEU A 22 8.64 10.30 -8.09
CA LEU A 22 7.78 11.14 -7.23
C LEU A 22 6.31 10.77 -7.35
N TYR A 23 5.82 10.64 -8.59
CA TYR A 23 4.42 10.35 -8.86
C TYR A 23 4.03 8.96 -8.38
N VAL A 24 4.93 7.99 -8.54
CA VAL A 24 4.77 6.63 -7.98
C VAL A 24 4.71 6.68 -6.46
N GLY A 25 5.59 7.46 -5.81
CA GLY A 25 5.56 7.69 -4.37
C GLY A 25 4.20 8.23 -3.90
N PHE A 26 3.74 9.35 -4.46
CA PHE A 26 2.43 9.92 -4.13
C PHE A 26 1.27 8.97 -4.40
N PHE A 27 1.36 8.20 -5.48
CA PHE A 27 0.36 7.19 -5.81
C PHE A 27 0.27 6.09 -4.75
N VAL A 28 1.39 5.63 -4.20
CA VAL A 28 1.39 4.67 -3.08
C VAL A 28 0.68 5.27 -1.86
N ILE A 29 0.97 6.51 -1.49
CA ILE A 29 0.29 7.20 -0.37
C ILE A 29 -1.22 7.29 -0.59
N PHE A 30 -1.61 7.59 -1.83
CA PHE A 30 -3.01 7.68 -2.23
C PHE A 30 -3.72 6.33 -2.11
N ILE A 31 -3.18 5.25 -2.69
CA ILE A 31 -3.75 3.90 -2.57
C ILE A 31 -3.92 3.52 -1.10
N GLN A 32 -2.94 3.81 -0.25
CA GLN A 32 -3.01 3.41 1.15
C GLN A 32 -4.10 4.13 1.93
N SER A 33 -4.30 5.41 1.64
CA SER A 33 -5.40 6.17 2.19
C SER A 33 -6.75 5.57 1.77
N LEU A 34 -6.87 5.11 0.51
CA LEU A 34 -8.07 4.40 0.03
C LEU A 34 -8.25 3.05 0.73
N ILE A 35 -7.20 2.24 0.87
CA ILE A 35 -7.25 0.94 1.56
C ILE A 35 -7.69 1.13 3.01
N PHE A 36 -7.11 2.11 3.72
CA PHE A 36 -7.53 2.41 5.09
C PHE A 36 -8.99 2.88 5.16
N GLY A 37 -9.43 3.70 4.20
CA GLY A 37 -10.83 4.12 4.08
C GLY A 37 -11.81 2.95 3.91
N GLU A 38 -11.47 1.98 3.07
CA GLU A 38 -12.26 0.75 2.87
C GLU A 38 -12.29 -0.10 4.16
N LEU A 39 -11.15 -0.26 4.81
CA LEU A 39 -11.06 -0.97 6.09
C LEU A 39 -11.96 -0.30 7.16
N VAL A 40 -11.88 1.02 7.31
CA VAL A 40 -12.74 1.80 8.21
C VAL A 40 -14.22 1.59 7.87
N SER A 41 -14.56 1.57 6.57
CA SER A 41 -15.93 1.32 6.10
C SER A 41 -16.44 -0.07 6.51
N VAL A 42 -15.65 -1.12 6.27
CA VAL A 42 -15.98 -2.51 6.68
C VAL A 42 -16.22 -2.59 8.19
N ARG A 43 -15.35 -1.95 8.98
CA ARG A 43 -15.48 -1.98 10.43
C ARG A 43 -16.67 -1.15 10.92
N TYR A 44 -16.97 -0.05 10.25
CA TYR A 44 -18.16 0.75 10.51
C TYR A 44 -19.44 -0.02 10.21
N GLN A 45 -19.50 -0.79 9.11
CA GLN A 45 -20.64 -1.66 8.80
C GLN A 45 -20.86 -2.73 9.88
N SER A 46 -19.78 -3.30 10.40
CA SER A 46 -19.84 -4.24 11.53
C SER A 46 -20.40 -3.58 12.79
N TYR A 47 -19.98 -2.35 13.08
CA TYR A 47 -20.51 -1.54 14.17
C TYR A 47 -22.00 -1.23 13.98
N SER A 48 -22.42 -0.78 12.79
CA SER A 48 -23.83 -0.44 12.53
C SER A 48 -24.75 -1.65 12.68
N HIS A 49 -24.30 -2.82 12.24
CA HIS A 49 -25.04 -4.06 12.43
C HIS A 49 -25.17 -4.43 13.92
N LEU A 50 -24.06 -4.43 14.67
CA LEU A 50 -24.08 -4.72 16.11
C LEU A 50 -24.93 -3.71 16.89
N ARG A 51 -24.95 -2.44 16.48
CA ARG A 51 -25.80 -1.40 17.06
C ARG A 51 -27.28 -1.71 16.86
N ALA A 52 -27.68 -2.16 15.67
CA ALA A 52 -29.05 -2.54 15.37
C ALA A 52 -29.48 -3.82 16.11
N THR A 53 -28.63 -4.86 16.14
CA THR A 53 -29.00 -6.16 16.71
C THR A 53 -28.86 -6.24 18.23
N LYS A 54 -27.84 -5.60 18.82
CA LYS A 54 -27.51 -5.69 20.25
C LYS A 54 -27.78 -4.40 21.03
N SER A 55 -28.54 -3.47 20.44
CA SER A 55 -28.90 -2.17 21.05
C SER A 55 -27.71 -1.45 21.70
N LEU A 56 -26.53 -1.50 21.06
CA LEU A 56 -25.33 -0.84 21.57
C LEU A 56 -25.53 0.67 21.63
N LEU A 57 -24.94 1.31 22.65
CA LEU A 57 -24.92 2.76 22.73
C LEU A 57 -24.20 3.37 21.52
N ALA A 58 -24.69 4.54 21.08
CA ALA A 58 -24.06 5.30 20.02
C ALA A 58 -22.66 5.77 20.46
N ILE A 59 -21.62 5.24 19.83
CA ILE A 59 -20.24 5.69 20.03
C ILE A 59 -20.04 7.00 19.24
N PRO A 60 -19.63 8.11 19.87
CA PRO A 60 -19.38 9.36 19.18
C PRO A 60 -18.08 9.27 18.37
N PHE A 61 -17.99 10.03 17.27
CA PHE A 61 -16.77 10.21 16.46
C PHE A 61 -16.06 8.93 15.98
N PHE A 62 -16.79 7.83 15.79
CA PHE A 62 -16.20 6.53 15.43
C PHE A 62 -15.23 6.60 14.25
N ARG A 63 -15.65 7.20 13.12
CA ARG A 63 -14.82 7.30 11.91
C ARG A 63 -13.68 8.28 12.10
N THR A 64 -13.97 9.46 12.67
CA THR A 64 -12.99 10.53 12.89
C THR A 64 -11.83 10.03 13.73
N LEU A 65 -12.10 9.27 14.80
CA LEU A 65 -11.05 8.75 15.67
C LEU A 65 -10.09 7.82 14.93
N GLN A 66 -10.61 6.96 14.04
CA GLN A 66 -9.75 6.08 13.23
C GLN A 66 -8.88 6.86 12.25
N TRP A 67 -9.44 7.89 11.60
CA TRP A 67 -8.67 8.77 10.74
C TRP A 67 -7.63 9.60 11.50
N CYS A 68 -7.90 10.00 12.75
CA CYS A 68 -6.89 10.64 13.60
C CYS A 68 -5.72 9.70 13.90
N TRP A 69 -6.00 8.44 14.23
CA TRP A 69 -4.97 7.42 14.45
C TRP A 69 -4.11 7.20 13.20
N PHE A 70 -4.75 7.02 12.05
CA PHE A 70 -4.04 6.85 10.78
C PHE A 70 -3.26 8.10 10.39
N GLY A 71 -3.86 9.29 10.51
CA GLY A 71 -3.21 10.56 10.19
C GLY A 71 -1.99 10.84 11.07
N SER A 72 -2.07 10.57 12.37
CA SER A 72 -0.93 10.71 13.28
C SER A 72 0.22 9.77 12.91
N ALA A 73 -0.08 8.50 12.62
CA ALA A 73 0.93 7.52 12.21
C ALA A 73 1.51 7.83 10.82
N ALA A 74 0.67 8.20 9.86
CA ALA A 74 1.07 8.60 8.52
C ALA A 74 1.97 9.83 8.56
N PHE A 75 1.61 10.86 9.33
CA PHE A 75 2.43 12.07 9.45
C PHE A 75 3.82 11.77 10.02
N TYR A 76 3.93 10.89 11.02
CA TYR A 76 5.23 10.46 11.55
C TYR A 76 6.08 9.73 10.49
N ILE A 77 5.50 8.73 9.83
CA ILE A 77 6.23 7.84 8.91
C ILE A 77 6.61 8.59 7.61
N TYR A 78 5.69 9.34 7.03
CA TYR A 78 5.95 10.13 5.82
C TYR A 78 6.83 11.34 6.11
N GLY A 79 6.71 11.93 7.30
CA GLY A 79 7.60 13.00 7.73
C GLY A 79 9.05 12.51 7.78
N ASP A 80 9.32 11.37 8.41
CA ASP A 80 10.69 10.83 8.50
C ASP A 80 11.31 10.61 7.12
N TRP A 81 10.55 10.00 6.21
CA TRP A 81 10.96 9.84 4.81
C TRP A 81 11.19 11.18 4.11
N LEU A 82 10.27 12.13 4.23
CA LEU A 82 10.38 13.45 3.58
C LEU A 82 11.57 14.25 4.13
N HIS A 83 11.88 14.12 5.41
CA HIS A 83 13.03 14.75 6.04
C HIS A 83 14.36 14.16 5.55
N GLU A 84 14.47 12.83 5.46
CA GLU A 84 15.64 12.14 4.88
C GLU A 84 15.82 12.57 3.40
N PHE A 85 14.73 12.58 2.65
CA PHE A 85 14.68 13.00 1.27
C PHE A 85 15.13 14.46 1.04
N CYS A 86 14.56 15.40 1.82
CA CYS A 86 14.91 16.82 1.74
C CYS A 86 16.34 17.11 2.18
N ARG A 87 16.94 16.25 3.02
CA ARG A 87 18.34 16.37 3.44
C ARG A 87 19.29 16.01 2.30
N GLU A 88 18.97 15.00 1.52
CA GLU A 88 19.79 14.53 0.40
C GLU A 88 19.68 15.45 -0.83
N HIS A 89 18.52 16.07 -1.05
CA HIS A 89 18.23 16.86 -2.25
C HIS A 89 18.32 18.36 -2.02
N ARG A 90 19.40 18.97 -2.53
CA ARG A 90 19.77 20.38 -2.31
C ARG A 90 18.71 21.42 -2.72
N SER A 91 17.79 21.06 -3.63
CA SER A 91 16.72 21.95 -4.12
C SER A 91 15.59 22.18 -3.09
N MET A 92 15.46 21.31 -2.07
CA MET A 92 14.32 21.29 -1.15
C MET A 92 14.67 21.70 0.29
N HIS A 93 15.87 22.25 0.53
CA HIS A 93 16.32 22.69 1.87
C HIS A 93 15.41 23.74 2.54
N ILE A 94 14.57 24.45 1.78
CA ILE A 94 13.62 25.45 2.31
C ILE A 94 12.63 24.80 3.30
N PHE A 95 12.27 23.53 3.10
CA PHE A 95 11.34 22.81 3.98
C PHE A 95 12.01 22.13 5.18
N LEU A 96 13.35 22.07 5.20
CA LEU A 96 14.09 21.37 6.25
C LEU A 96 13.81 21.93 7.67
N PRO A 97 13.74 23.26 7.91
CA PRO A 97 13.44 23.80 9.24
C PRO A 97 12.07 23.38 9.77
N LEU A 98 11.08 23.22 8.88
CA LEU A 98 9.74 22.74 9.23
C LEU A 98 9.76 21.26 9.61
N LEU A 99 10.50 20.46 8.84
CA LEU A 99 10.63 19.01 9.06
C LEU A 99 11.43 18.67 10.33
N THR A 100 12.33 19.55 10.78
CA THR A 100 13.05 19.39 12.06
C THR A 100 12.09 19.21 13.25
N TYR A 101 10.94 19.90 13.22
CA TYR A 101 9.95 19.83 14.31
C TYR A 101 8.95 18.68 14.16
N GLN A 102 9.01 17.89 13.09
CA GLN A 102 7.98 16.88 12.80
C GLN A 102 7.83 15.82 13.89
N ASN A 103 8.92 15.44 14.55
CA ASN A 103 8.91 14.42 15.61
C ASN A 103 8.13 14.92 16.83
N ILE A 104 8.27 16.21 17.15
CA ILE A 104 7.52 16.85 18.24
C ILE A 104 6.05 16.98 17.83
N VAL A 105 5.77 17.43 16.61
CA VAL A 105 4.38 17.59 16.11
C VAL A 105 3.65 16.24 16.04
N SER A 106 4.30 15.19 15.55
CA SER A 106 3.74 13.83 15.51
C SER A 106 3.48 13.27 16.91
N LEU A 107 4.38 13.52 17.87
CA LEU A 107 4.16 13.15 19.27
C LEU A 107 2.92 13.85 19.86
N TRP A 108 2.77 15.16 19.63
CA TRP A 108 1.58 15.90 20.07
C TRP A 108 0.30 15.41 19.41
N ALA A 109 0.34 15.09 18.11
CA ALA A 109 -0.79 14.51 17.40
C ALA A 109 -1.18 13.13 17.96
N TYR A 110 -0.18 12.29 18.30
CA TYR A 110 -0.40 11.00 18.92
C TYR A 110 -1.03 11.14 20.32
N ILE A 111 -0.46 11.98 21.18
CA ILE A 111 -0.99 12.22 22.54
C ILE A 111 -2.43 12.74 22.45
N SER A 112 -2.70 13.71 21.56
CA SER A 112 -4.04 14.26 21.36
C SER A 112 -5.03 13.19 20.92
N THR A 113 -4.65 12.34 19.96
CA THR A 113 -5.49 11.25 19.47
C THR A 113 -5.75 10.20 20.57
N PHE A 114 -4.74 9.90 21.38
CA PHE A 114 -4.87 8.99 22.52
C PHE A 114 -5.83 9.54 23.57
N VAL A 115 -5.67 10.81 23.98
CA VAL A 115 -6.57 11.48 24.93
C VAL A 115 -8.00 11.51 24.38
N LEU A 116 -8.20 11.88 23.11
CA LEU A 116 -9.52 11.84 22.47
C LEU A 116 -10.14 10.44 22.46
N THR A 117 -9.32 9.40 22.30
CA THR A 117 -9.77 8.00 22.36
C THR A 117 -10.30 7.66 23.75
N VAL A 118 -9.58 8.05 24.80
CA VAL A 118 -10.00 7.81 26.20
C VAL A 118 -11.26 8.60 26.53
N LEU A 119 -11.35 9.87 26.15
CA LEU A 119 -12.54 10.71 26.37
C LEU A 119 -13.79 10.20 25.64
N THR A 120 -13.61 9.49 24.52
CA THR A 120 -14.69 8.89 23.72
C THR A 120 -15.18 7.55 24.30
N MET A 121 -14.50 7.00 25.32
CA MET A 121 -14.91 5.73 25.91
C MET A 121 -16.26 5.83 26.62
N LYS A 122 -17.14 4.85 26.37
CA LYS A 122 -18.48 4.79 26.97
C LYS A 122 -18.65 3.54 27.83
N PRO A 123 -19.25 3.69 29.03
CA PRO A 123 -19.57 2.55 29.87
C PRO A 123 -20.51 1.57 29.14
N GLY A 124 -20.28 0.28 29.33
CA GLY A 124 -21.01 -0.79 28.65
C GLY A 124 -20.49 -1.17 27.26
N CYS A 125 -19.60 -0.37 26.64
CA CYS A 125 -19.04 -0.64 25.31
C CYS A 125 -17.52 -0.89 25.30
N TYR A 126 -16.86 -0.93 26.46
CA TYR A 126 -15.39 -1.00 26.57
C TYR A 126 -14.76 -2.14 25.77
N ARG A 127 -15.30 -3.36 25.84
CA ARG A 127 -14.74 -4.51 25.08
C ARG A 127 -14.74 -4.25 23.57
N PHE A 128 -15.81 -3.64 23.05
CA PHE A 128 -15.91 -3.33 21.64
C PHE A 128 -14.96 -2.18 21.25
N GLN A 129 -14.88 -1.12 22.06
CA GLN A 129 -14.00 0.03 21.80
C GLN A 129 -12.52 -0.35 21.89
N MET A 130 -12.13 -1.19 22.84
CA MET A 130 -10.77 -1.73 22.92
C MET A 130 -10.45 -2.63 21.73
N GLY A 131 -11.36 -3.52 21.35
CA GLY A 131 -11.19 -4.33 20.13
C GLY A 131 -11.10 -3.49 18.86
N GLN A 132 -11.82 -2.37 18.80
CA GLN A 132 -11.74 -1.39 17.71
C GLN A 132 -10.39 -0.70 17.64
N LEU A 133 -9.86 -0.26 18.78
CA LEU A 133 -8.55 0.36 18.87
C LEU A 133 -7.47 -0.64 18.42
N SER A 134 -7.48 -1.87 18.95
CA SER A 134 -6.55 -2.91 18.55
C SER A 134 -6.61 -3.19 17.05
N TRP A 135 -7.81 -3.31 16.48
CA TRP A 135 -7.98 -3.52 15.05
C TRP A 135 -7.43 -2.33 14.22
N THR A 136 -7.62 -1.10 14.70
CA THR A 136 -7.11 0.10 14.03
C THR A 136 -5.58 0.15 14.06
N VAL A 137 -4.97 -0.12 15.23
CA VAL A 137 -3.51 -0.17 15.39
C VAL A 137 -2.91 -1.25 14.50
N TRP A 138 -3.47 -2.47 14.49
CA TRP A 138 -3.00 -3.53 13.59
C TRP A 138 -3.14 -3.17 12.11
N SER A 139 -4.24 -2.53 11.72
CA SER A 139 -4.42 -2.07 10.34
C SER A 139 -3.38 -1.02 9.96
N ILE A 140 -3.08 -0.09 10.86
CA ILE A 140 -2.04 0.94 10.65
C ILE A 140 -0.66 0.28 10.50
N VAL A 141 -0.30 -0.66 11.37
CA VAL A 141 0.98 -1.38 11.27
C VAL A 141 1.10 -2.13 9.95
N LEU A 142 0.03 -2.79 9.49
CA LEU A 142 0.03 -3.54 8.23
C LEU A 142 0.03 -2.67 6.97
N ILE A 143 -0.46 -1.43 7.04
CA ILE A 143 -0.53 -0.52 5.88
C ILE A 143 0.69 0.42 5.83
N LEU A 144 1.16 0.89 6.99
CA LEU A 144 2.23 1.88 7.06
C LEU A 144 3.58 1.31 7.52
N GLY A 145 3.63 0.13 8.14
CA GLY A 145 4.89 -0.44 8.65
C GLY A 145 5.93 -0.72 7.55
N GLN A 146 5.46 -1.00 6.33
CA GLN A 146 6.25 -1.29 5.15
C GLN A 146 6.67 -0.04 4.36
N MET A 147 6.24 1.18 4.74
CA MET A 147 6.44 2.37 3.91
C MET A 147 7.88 2.70 3.65
N ARG A 148 8.71 2.60 4.67
CA ARG A 148 10.12 2.95 4.58
C ARG A 148 10.80 2.08 3.52
N PHE A 149 10.49 0.79 3.48
CA PHE A 149 11.02 -0.13 2.49
C PHE A 149 10.49 0.15 1.08
N VAL A 150 9.19 0.42 0.94
CA VAL A 150 8.60 0.73 -0.38
C VAL A 150 9.19 2.00 -0.98
N HIS A 151 9.33 3.05 -0.17
CA HIS A 151 9.91 4.31 -0.63
C HIS A 151 11.40 4.19 -0.95
N HIS A 152 12.15 3.47 -0.12
CA HIS A 152 13.56 3.17 -0.38
C HIS A 152 13.73 2.41 -1.70
N ASN A 153 12.88 1.40 -1.96
CA ASN A 153 12.88 0.67 -3.23
C ASN A 153 12.57 1.58 -4.42
N ILE A 154 11.56 2.45 -4.31
CA ILE A 154 11.22 3.42 -5.37
C ILE A 154 12.39 4.37 -5.64
N ALA A 155 13.08 4.83 -4.60
CA ALA A 155 14.22 5.74 -4.73
C ALA A 155 15.44 5.05 -5.39
N ASN A 156 15.72 3.79 -5.07
CA ASN A 156 16.83 3.04 -5.68
C ASN A 156 16.55 2.61 -7.13
N GLY A 157 15.29 2.59 -7.56
CA GLY A 157 14.93 2.29 -8.94
C GLY A 157 13.47 1.84 -9.07
N LEU A 158 12.80 2.27 -10.14
CA LEU A 158 11.42 1.87 -10.40
C LEU A 158 11.28 0.36 -10.64
N PHE A 159 12.36 -0.34 -11.03
CA PHE A 159 12.42 -1.79 -11.16
C PHE A 159 11.96 -2.49 -9.87
N TRP A 160 12.48 -2.07 -8.72
CA TRP A 160 12.21 -2.72 -7.42
C TRP A 160 10.77 -2.56 -6.95
N PHE A 161 10.04 -1.58 -7.49
CA PHE A 161 8.61 -1.42 -7.27
C PHE A 161 7.78 -2.14 -8.34
N PHE A 162 8.08 -1.91 -9.61
CA PHE A 162 7.33 -2.44 -10.74
C PHE A 162 7.39 -3.95 -10.83
N PHE A 163 8.56 -4.54 -10.61
CA PHE A 163 8.76 -5.97 -10.79
C PHE A 163 7.88 -6.79 -9.83
N PRO A 164 7.92 -6.59 -8.49
CA PRO A 164 7.00 -7.29 -7.58
C PRO A 164 5.53 -7.06 -7.89
N VAL A 165 5.13 -5.82 -8.23
CA VAL A 165 3.74 -5.50 -8.59
C VAL A 165 3.29 -6.29 -9.82
N SER A 166 4.13 -6.35 -10.85
CA SER A 166 3.84 -7.11 -12.07
C SER A 166 3.69 -8.62 -11.79
N LEU A 167 4.50 -9.18 -10.89
CA LEU A 167 4.40 -10.59 -10.51
C LEU A 167 3.09 -10.90 -9.81
N VAL A 168 2.62 -10.03 -8.92
CA VAL A 168 1.33 -10.21 -8.22
C VAL A 168 0.17 -10.17 -9.22
N ILE A 169 0.17 -9.18 -10.12
CA ILE A 169 -0.87 -9.05 -11.17
C ILE A 169 -0.88 -10.29 -12.06
N THR A 170 0.29 -10.70 -12.56
CA THR A 170 0.42 -11.86 -13.43
C THR A 170 0.05 -13.16 -12.70
N ASN A 171 0.36 -13.29 -11.41
CA ASN A 171 -0.04 -14.45 -10.61
C ASN A 171 -1.56 -14.57 -10.48
N ASP A 172 -2.27 -13.47 -10.22
CA ASP A 172 -3.73 -13.47 -10.14
C ASP A 172 -4.38 -13.81 -11.50
N ILE A 173 -3.83 -13.29 -12.60
CA ILE A 173 -4.29 -13.59 -13.95
C ILE A 173 -4.10 -15.09 -14.28
N PHE A 174 -2.91 -15.64 -14.04
CA PHE A 174 -2.67 -17.06 -14.29
C PHE A 174 -3.43 -17.98 -13.33
N ALA A 175 -3.65 -17.58 -12.08
CA ALA A 175 -4.47 -18.35 -11.15
C ALA A 175 -5.91 -18.49 -11.66
N TYR A 176 -6.44 -17.42 -12.27
CA TYR A 176 -7.74 -17.46 -12.93
C TYR A 176 -7.74 -18.38 -14.17
N PHE A 177 -6.78 -18.22 -15.09
CA PHE A 177 -6.74 -19.01 -16.33
C PHE A 177 -6.44 -20.51 -16.08
N CYS A 178 -5.43 -20.83 -15.26
CA CYS A 178 -5.13 -22.21 -14.87
C CYS A 178 -6.27 -22.81 -14.05
N GLY A 179 -6.91 -22.01 -13.19
CA GLY A 179 -8.09 -22.41 -12.45
C GLY A 179 -9.30 -22.72 -13.35
N LEU A 180 -9.47 -22.02 -14.47
CA LEU A 180 -10.52 -22.30 -15.45
C LEU A 180 -10.23 -23.54 -16.30
N LEU A 181 -8.99 -23.70 -16.76
CA LEU A 181 -8.60 -24.80 -17.66
C LEU A 181 -8.45 -26.15 -16.96
N LEU A 182 -7.97 -26.15 -15.71
CA LEU A 182 -7.61 -27.36 -14.95
C LEU A 182 -8.43 -27.54 -13.66
N GLY A 183 -9.23 -26.54 -13.27
CA GLY A 183 -9.97 -26.57 -12.02
C GLY A 183 -10.97 -27.73 -11.95
N LYS A 184 -10.89 -28.50 -10.85
CA LYS A 184 -11.74 -29.66 -10.52
C LYS A 184 -11.48 -30.93 -11.36
N ARG A 185 -10.41 -30.98 -12.16
CA ARG A 185 -10.07 -32.21 -12.92
C ARG A 185 -9.10 -33.15 -12.19
N ILE A 186 -8.33 -32.67 -11.20
CA ILE A 186 -7.23 -33.46 -10.61
C ILE A 186 -7.36 -33.57 -9.07
N ILE A 187 -7.67 -32.49 -8.36
CA ILE A 187 -7.73 -32.42 -6.89
C ILE A 187 -9.09 -31.88 -6.44
N ASN A 188 -9.97 -32.76 -5.96
CA ASN A 188 -11.31 -32.40 -5.46
C ASN A 188 -11.32 -31.79 -4.03
N ARG A 189 -10.18 -31.35 -3.50
CA ARG A 189 -10.10 -30.68 -2.19
C ARG A 189 -10.17 -29.16 -2.34
N LYS A 190 -10.96 -28.50 -1.49
CA LYS A 190 -11.03 -27.03 -1.44
C LYS A 190 -9.69 -26.47 -0.93
N PHE A 191 -9.17 -25.43 -1.60
CA PHE A 191 -7.91 -24.77 -1.21
C PHE A 191 -8.07 -24.02 0.12
N LEU A 192 -9.16 -23.26 0.27
CA LEU A 192 -9.46 -22.47 1.47
C LEU A 192 -10.96 -22.51 1.73
N SER A 193 -11.38 -22.79 2.97
CA SER A 193 -12.82 -22.77 3.34
C SER A 193 -13.43 -21.37 3.18
N LEU A 194 -12.60 -20.32 3.31
CA LEU A 194 -12.98 -18.93 3.16
C LEU A 194 -13.18 -18.49 1.69
N SER A 195 -12.66 -19.24 0.70
CA SER A 195 -12.71 -18.86 -0.72
C SER A 195 -13.12 -20.04 -1.61
N PRO A 196 -14.43 -20.25 -1.84
CA PRO A 196 -14.96 -21.47 -2.49
C PRO A 196 -14.58 -21.62 -3.97
N ASN A 197 -14.09 -20.56 -4.62
CA ASN A 197 -13.72 -20.57 -6.04
C ASN A 197 -12.22 -20.76 -6.30
N LYS A 198 -11.37 -20.81 -5.26
CA LYS A 198 -9.93 -21.04 -5.42
C LYS A 198 -9.62 -22.55 -5.46
N THR A 199 -8.92 -22.98 -6.50
CA THR A 199 -8.51 -24.38 -6.73
C THR A 199 -7.02 -24.56 -6.46
N TRP A 200 -6.62 -25.77 -6.05
CA TRP A 200 -5.19 -26.10 -5.86
C TRP A 200 -4.44 -26.08 -7.19
N GLU A 201 -5.08 -26.54 -8.26
CA GLU A 201 -4.49 -26.56 -9.60
C GLU A 201 -4.27 -25.15 -10.16
N GLY A 202 -5.18 -24.22 -9.86
CA GLY A 202 -5.02 -22.81 -10.21
C GLY A 202 -3.84 -22.18 -9.49
N TYR A 203 -3.66 -22.48 -8.20
CA TYR A 203 -2.53 -21.98 -7.40
C TYR A 203 -1.18 -22.55 -7.87
N LEU A 204 -1.10 -23.86 -8.11
CA LEU A 204 0.16 -24.48 -8.56
C LEU A 204 0.50 -24.08 -10.00
N GLY A 205 -0.51 -24.03 -10.87
CA GLY A 205 -0.36 -23.58 -12.26
C GLY A 205 0.11 -22.12 -12.32
N SER A 206 -0.49 -21.23 -11.52
CA SER A 206 -0.05 -19.83 -11.47
C SER A 206 1.36 -19.69 -10.92
N LEU A 207 1.76 -20.49 -9.94
CA LEU A 207 3.13 -20.49 -9.43
C LEU A 207 4.14 -20.80 -10.53
N VAL A 208 3.93 -21.86 -11.31
CA VAL A 208 4.85 -22.23 -12.41
C VAL A 208 4.86 -21.15 -13.50
N CYS A 209 3.69 -20.66 -13.92
CA CYS A 209 3.62 -19.60 -14.94
C CYS A 209 4.25 -18.29 -14.47
N THR A 210 4.06 -17.90 -13.20
CA THR A 210 4.67 -16.69 -12.63
C THR A 210 6.19 -16.82 -12.53
N LEU A 211 6.74 -18.01 -12.24
CA LEU A 211 8.20 -18.22 -12.22
C LEU A 211 8.83 -18.08 -13.61
N ILE A 212 8.18 -18.62 -14.65
CA ILE A 212 8.65 -18.46 -16.02
C ILE A 212 8.57 -16.99 -16.42
N PHE A 213 7.46 -16.32 -16.10
CA PHE A 213 7.28 -14.90 -16.37
C PHE A 213 8.29 -14.04 -15.60
N SER A 214 8.59 -14.36 -14.34
CA SER A 214 9.54 -13.56 -13.54
C SER A 214 10.92 -13.55 -14.16
N TYR A 215 11.40 -14.69 -14.66
CA TYR A 215 12.70 -14.80 -15.31
C TYR A 215 12.76 -13.99 -16.62
N GLN A 216 11.72 -14.05 -17.45
CA GLN A 216 11.66 -13.31 -18.71
C GLN A 216 11.51 -11.80 -18.48
N MET A 217 10.65 -11.43 -17.54
CA MET A 217 10.33 -10.04 -17.24
C MET A 217 11.52 -9.31 -16.60
N SER A 218 12.26 -9.95 -15.69
CA SER A 218 13.44 -9.34 -15.08
C SER A 218 14.48 -8.97 -16.15
N ALA A 219 14.77 -9.90 -17.07
CA ALA A 219 15.72 -9.68 -18.16
C ALA A 219 15.25 -8.63 -19.19
N PHE A 220 13.93 -8.47 -19.36
CA PHE A 220 13.37 -7.46 -20.26
C PHE A 220 13.43 -6.06 -19.64
N VAL A 221 12.98 -5.90 -18.39
CA VAL A 221 12.90 -4.59 -17.72
C VAL A 221 14.29 -4.05 -17.39
N ALA A 222 15.26 -4.91 -17.07
CA ALA A 222 16.64 -4.50 -16.77
C ALA A 222 17.35 -3.76 -17.93
N ARG A 223 16.88 -3.92 -19.18
CA ARG A 223 17.45 -3.24 -20.36
C ARG A 223 17.13 -1.75 -20.42
N TYR A 224 16.12 -1.30 -19.67
CA TYR A 224 15.63 0.06 -19.71
C TYR A 224 16.19 0.86 -18.53
N SER A 225 17.07 1.82 -18.82
CA SER A 225 17.68 2.71 -17.81
C SER A 225 16.64 3.45 -16.96
N TRP A 226 15.47 3.74 -17.52
CA TRP A 226 14.36 4.37 -16.77
C TRP A 226 13.90 3.56 -15.55
N PHE A 227 14.00 2.23 -15.61
CA PHE A 227 13.61 1.36 -14.49
C PHE A 227 14.77 1.08 -13.53
N THR A 228 16.01 1.04 -14.03
CA THR A 228 17.18 0.66 -13.25
C THR A 228 17.87 1.84 -12.57
N CYS A 229 17.71 3.06 -13.08
CA CYS A 229 18.37 4.21 -12.50
C CYS A 229 17.76 4.63 -11.14
N PRO A 230 18.62 4.92 -10.14
CA PRO A 230 18.18 5.52 -8.90
C PRO A 230 17.75 6.98 -9.13
N ALA A 231 16.87 7.46 -8.26
CA ALA A 231 16.37 8.81 -8.30
C ALA A 231 17.38 9.78 -7.67
N ASP A 232 18.39 10.21 -8.43
CA ASP A 232 19.40 11.19 -7.97
C ASP A 232 18.84 12.61 -7.81
N ARG A 233 17.79 12.94 -8.58
CA ARG A 233 17.03 14.20 -8.49
C ARG A 233 15.57 13.94 -8.75
N LEU A 234 14.76 14.08 -7.72
CA LEU A 234 13.31 14.05 -7.84
C LEU A 234 12.80 15.45 -8.17
N GLU A 235 12.77 15.72 -9.47
CA GLU A 235 12.19 16.94 -10.01
C GLU A 235 10.70 16.73 -10.32
N PHE A 236 9.89 17.78 -10.19
CA PHE A 236 8.48 17.77 -10.59
C PHE A 236 8.27 17.72 -12.11
N TYR A 237 9.35 17.60 -12.88
CA TYR A 237 9.29 17.42 -14.33
C TYR A 237 8.83 16.00 -14.65
N LEU A 238 7.95 15.90 -15.64
CA LEU A 238 7.58 14.62 -16.23
C LEU A 238 8.77 14.09 -17.03
N HIS A 239 9.23 12.88 -16.70
CA HIS A 239 10.29 12.17 -17.41
C HIS A 239 11.62 12.96 -17.55
N PRO A 240 12.32 13.26 -16.43
CA PRO A 240 13.67 13.83 -16.49
C PRO A 240 14.64 12.90 -17.25
N GLN A 241 15.68 13.46 -17.87
CA GLN A 241 16.72 12.64 -18.51
C GLN A 241 17.61 12.02 -17.43
N LEU A 242 17.48 10.71 -17.20
CA LEU A 242 18.36 9.97 -16.28
C LEU A 242 19.49 9.29 -17.08
N SER A 243 20.74 9.61 -16.74
CA SER A 243 21.91 8.83 -17.15
C SER A 243 22.65 8.38 -15.89
N CYS A 244 22.52 7.10 -15.55
CA CYS A 244 23.21 6.47 -14.42
C CYS A 244 24.10 5.31 -14.92
N ALA A 245 25.14 4.99 -14.15
CA ALA A 245 25.81 3.70 -14.30
C ALA A 245 24.87 2.60 -13.75
N PRO A 246 24.60 1.51 -14.51
CA PRO A 246 23.78 0.43 -14.01
C PRO A 246 24.45 -0.19 -12.78
N ASP A 247 23.65 -0.53 -11.76
CA ASP A 247 24.11 -1.32 -10.64
C ASP A 247 24.60 -2.70 -11.15
N PRO A 248 25.66 -3.31 -10.58
CA PRO A 248 26.16 -4.63 -10.98
C PRO A 248 25.09 -5.73 -10.94
N THR A 249 23.98 -5.53 -10.24
CA THR A 249 22.81 -6.43 -10.28
C THR A 249 22.07 -6.46 -11.62
N PHE A 250 22.28 -5.47 -12.49
CA PHE A 250 21.66 -5.34 -13.81
C PHE A 250 22.65 -5.53 -14.98
N GLU A 251 23.91 -5.86 -14.70
CA GLU A 251 24.94 -6.21 -15.71
C GLU A 251 24.80 -7.64 -16.27
#